data_AF-A0A1Z9S1K3-F1
#
_entry.id   AF-A0A1Z9S1K3-F1
#
_cell.length_a   1.000
_cell.length_b   1.000
_cell.length_c   1.000
_cell.angle_alpha   90.00
_cell.angle_beta   90.00
_cell.angle_gamma   90.00
#
_symmetry.space_group_name_H-M   'P 1'
#
loop_
_entity.id
_entity.type
_entity.pdbx_description
1 polymer ?
#
loop_
_entity_poly.entity_id
_entity_poly.type
_entity_poly.pdbx_seq_one_letter_code
_entity_poly.pdbx_strand_id
1 'polypeptide(L)'
;MGVTAMIPDATIGQLLGEAASRWGVIWDPAASRTRVLMMMPRKERKLYQMHGDLVEHGQPVISVFHRPRAEATLLEEQGLDPRSASFLFVDLASSDLGAWLQHLVTREGWMRSTVEVHPVPFSLGLPNQRRFETERLLLFRHPDLPSIERYHLPFSVAALAGKCYVSLPARQAAEHARQQAEVLGVGRLERQVPEASTEPTVPSVVPEADVSAPDPAENEAVPVTPDVPADPVPLPDVGRPDRPETLLENVSRRVDEAMEDMVAAEAEVVALPTDELAATAPPPLPDASPEPALIETPAPPVPEVPPQPEMSPIESEFRSVIQELMDAGVEPGDMMDDPRWEDLNERAVAANLNAWALFVEMTGQQG
;
A
#
# COMPACT_ATOMS: atom_id res chain seq x y z
N MET A 1 5.45 -8.26 -13.24
CA MET A 1 4.70 -8.95 -12.18
C MET A 1 5.66 -9.30 -11.05
N GLY A 2 5.85 -8.41 -10.07
CA GLY A 2 6.73 -8.67 -8.93
C GLY A 2 6.18 -9.72 -7.96
N VAL A 3 6.83 -9.86 -6.81
CA VAL A 3 6.32 -10.65 -5.67
C VAL A 3 6.38 -9.78 -4.41
N THR A 4 5.23 -9.57 -3.78
CA THR A 4 5.10 -8.65 -2.64
C THR A 4 5.01 -9.40 -1.31
N ALA A 5 6.00 -9.16 -0.44
CA ALA A 5 6.10 -9.72 0.90
C ALA A 5 5.72 -8.68 1.96
N MET A 6 4.95 -9.09 2.97
CA MET A 6 4.57 -8.24 4.11
C MET A 6 5.52 -8.47 5.29
N ILE A 7 6.14 -7.39 5.76
CA ILE A 7 7.03 -7.35 6.92
C ILE A 7 6.32 -6.57 8.04
N PRO A 8 5.97 -7.22 9.18
CA PRO A 8 5.37 -6.53 10.31
C PRO A 8 6.39 -5.64 11.03
N ASP A 9 5.89 -4.56 11.63
CA ASP A 9 6.58 -3.68 12.59
C ASP A 9 7.93 -3.11 12.15
N ALA A 10 8.17 -3.06 10.84
CA ALA A 10 9.32 -2.42 10.21
C ALA A 10 9.04 -0.94 9.87
N THR A 11 10.11 -0.20 9.57
CA THR A 11 10.05 1.16 9.01
C THR A 11 10.69 1.20 7.63
N ILE A 12 10.31 2.17 6.78
CA ILE A 12 10.96 2.37 5.47
C ILE A 12 12.47 2.61 5.67
N GLY A 13 12.86 3.47 6.62
CA GLY A 13 14.26 3.80 6.89
C GLY A 13 15.10 2.61 7.36
N GLN A 14 14.54 1.71 8.17
CA GLN A 14 15.21 0.46 8.52
C GLN A 14 15.40 -0.43 7.30
N LEU A 15 14.35 -0.64 6.50
CA LEU A 15 14.42 -1.49 5.31
C LEU A 15 15.38 -0.93 4.24
N LEU A 16 15.48 0.39 4.11
CA LEU A 16 16.50 1.08 3.30
C LEU A 16 17.92 0.88 3.85
N GLY A 17 18.11 0.94 5.18
CA GLY A 17 19.40 0.69 5.82
C GLY A 17 19.86 -0.77 5.74
N GLU A 18 18.93 -1.72 5.81
CA GLU A 18 19.18 -3.16 5.62
C GLU A 18 19.33 -3.55 4.14
N ALA A 19 18.88 -2.71 3.20
CA ALA A 19 18.60 -3.06 1.80
C ALA A 19 19.73 -3.82 1.09
N ALA A 20 20.96 -3.32 1.17
CA ALA A 20 22.13 -3.94 0.53
C ALA A 20 22.47 -5.33 1.10
N SER A 21 22.17 -5.58 2.38
CA SER A 21 22.34 -6.89 3.03
C SER A 21 21.15 -7.81 2.76
N ARG A 22 19.93 -7.25 2.72
CA ARG A 22 18.65 -7.97 2.61
C ARG A 22 18.31 -8.39 1.18
N TRP A 23 18.75 -7.64 0.18
CA TRP A 23 18.43 -7.87 -1.24
C TRP A 23 19.66 -7.99 -2.15
N GLY A 24 20.86 -7.66 -1.66
CA GLY A 24 22.12 -7.91 -2.37
C GLY A 24 22.13 -7.32 -3.78
N VAL A 25 22.36 -8.17 -4.79
CA VAL A 25 22.46 -7.80 -6.22
C VAL A 25 21.17 -7.19 -6.79
N ILE A 26 20.02 -7.40 -6.12
CA ILE A 26 18.73 -6.82 -6.51
C ILE A 26 18.66 -5.32 -6.15
N TRP A 27 19.48 -4.87 -5.21
CA TRP A 27 19.52 -3.48 -4.74
C TRP A 27 20.68 -2.70 -5.36
N ASP A 28 20.37 -1.59 -6.05
CA ASP A 28 21.40 -0.63 -6.47
C ASP A 28 21.49 0.54 -5.47
N PRO A 29 22.58 0.67 -4.70
CA PRO A 29 22.77 1.80 -3.79
C PRO A 29 23.04 3.14 -4.52
N ALA A 30 23.31 3.13 -5.83
CA ALA A 30 23.46 4.33 -6.65
C ALA A 30 22.13 4.79 -7.30
N ALA A 31 21.07 3.98 -7.25
CA ALA A 31 19.78 4.33 -7.82
C ALA A 31 19.13 5.50 -7.06
N SER A 32 18.77 6.57 -7.77
CA SER A 32 17.92 7.63 -7.23
C SER A 32 16.56 7.05 -6.82
N ARG A 33 16.10 7.38 -5.62
CA ARG A 33 14.79 6.97 -5.09
C ARG A 33 13.92 8.18 -4.79
N THR A 34 12.63 8.01 -5.05
CA THR A 34 11.58 9.00 -4.82
C THR A 34 10.53 8.40 -3.88
N ARG A 35 9.96 9.23 -3.00
CA ARG A 35 8.84 8.85 -2.14
C ARG A 35 7.58 9.56 -2.58
N VAL A 36 6.47 8.83 -2.61
CA VAL A 36 5.15 9.32 -3.03
C VAL A 36 4.09 8.93 -2.01
N LEU A 37 3.04 9.74 -1.90
CA LEU A 37 1.81 9.36 -1.19
C LEU A 37 0.77 8.90 -2.22
N MET A 38 0.16 7.74 -1.97
CA MET A 38 -1.01 7.24 -2.70
C MET A 38 -2.23 7.27 -1.79
N MET A 39 -3.34 7.83 -2.29
CA MET A 39 -4.63 7.89 -1.63
C MET A 39 -5.68 7.10 -2.41
N MET A 40 -6.12 5.97 -1.84
CA MET A 40 -7.17 5.10 -2.40
C MET A 40 -8.37 4.98 -1.45
N PRO A 41 -9.59 4.75 -1.97
CA PRO A 41 -10.72 4.29 -1.18
C PRO A 41 -10.38 3.07 -0.33
N ARG A 42 -10.84 3.05 0.91
CA ARG A 42 -10.54 1.96 1.87
C ARG A 42 -11.00 0.58 1.40
N LYS A 43 -12.05 0.52 0.56
CA LYS A 43 -12.54 -0.69 -0.13
C LYS A 43 -11.45 -1.38 -0.97
N GLU A 44 -10.62 -0.62 -1.69
CA GLU A 44 -9.56 -1.13 -2.56
C GLU A 44 -8.25 -1.42 -1.85
N ARG A 45 -8.14 -1.14 -0.54
CA ARG A 45 -6.88 -1.32 0.22
C ARG A 45 -6.26 -2.71 0.04
N LYS A 46 -7.04 -3.78 -0.20
CA LYS A 46 -6.53 -5.13 -0.49
C LYS A 46 -5.82 -5.22 -1.86
N LEU A 47 -6.34 -4.55 -2.90
CA LEU A 47 -5.72 -4.48 -4.23
C LEU A 47 -4.34 -3.82 -4.14
N TYR A 48 -4.28 -2.65 -3.50
CA TYR A 48 -3.05 -1.87 -3.41
C TYR A 48 -1.96 -2.47 -2.52
N GLN A 49 -2.29 -3.41 -1.63
CA GLN A 49 -1.28 -4.22 -0.92
C GLN A 49 -0.51 -5.16 -1.85
N MET A 50 -1.08 -5.53 -3.00
CA MET A 50 -0.49 -6.42 -3.99
C MET A 50 -0.16 -5.71 -5.31
N HIS A 51 -0.18 -4.37 -5.35
CA HIS A 51 0.07 -3.59 -6.58
C HIS A 51 1.42 -3.91 -7.24
N GLY A 52 2.44 -4.22 -6.43
CA GLY A 52 3.75 -4.62 -6.92
C GLY A 52 3.77 -5.96 -7.67
N ASP A 53 2.78 -6.83 -7.45
CA ASP A 53 2.60 -8.07 -8.21
C ASP A 53 1.98 -7.78 -9.59
N LEU A 54 1.20 -6.70 -9.70
CA LEU A 54 0.57 -6.25 -10.94
C LEU A 54 1.53 -5.46 -11.86
N VAL A 55 2.65 -4.96 -11.31
CA VAL A 55 3.64 -4.12 -12.00
C VAL A 55 4.90 -4.92 -12.35
N GLU A 56 5.65 -4.52 -13.39
CA GLU A 56 7.06 -4.88 -13.57
C GLU A 56 7.93 -3.66 -13.25
N HIS A 57 8.89 -3.84 -12.36
CA HIS A 57 9.82 -2.83 -11.85
C HIS A 57 11.23 -3.44 -11.78
N GLY A 58 12.26 -2.60 -11.73
CA GLY A 58 13.65 -3.02 -11.66
C GLY A 58 14.22 -3.08 -10.24
N GLN A 59 13.80 -2.20 -9.33
CA GLN A 59 14.32 -2.08 -7.97
C GLN A 59 13.29 -2.45 -6.90
N PRO A 60 13.70 -2.94 -5.71
CA PRO A 60 12.80 -3.19 -4.59
C PRO A 60 11.96 -1.96 -4.23
N VAL A 61 10.65 -2.13 -4.24
CA VAL A 61 9.68 -1.08 -3.86
C VAL A 61 9.20 -1.36 -2.44
N ILE A 62 9.34 -0.37 -1.56
CA ILE A 62 8.95 -0.47 -0.15
C ILE A 62 7.72 0.42 0.04
N SER A 63 6.65 -0.09 0.64
CA SER A 63 5.48 0.73 0.93
C SER A 63 4.94 0.48 2.33
N VAL A 64 4.41 1.51 2.98
CA VAL A 64 3.82 1.40 4.32
C VAL A 64 2.46 2.11 4.35
N PHE A 65 1.45 1.40 4.86
CA PHE A 65 0.14 1.99 5.08
C PHE A 65 0.09 2.71 6.43
N HIS A 66 0.02 4.03 6.39
CA HIS A 66 -0.30 4.83 7.57
C HIS A 66 -1.82 4.81 7.84
N ARG A 67 -2.21 5.09 9.09
CA ARG A 67 -3.61 5.21 9.54
C ARG A 67 -3.69 6.36 10.56
N PRO A 68 -4.27 7.52 10.21
CA PRO A 68 -4.46 8.64 11.14
C PRO A 68 -5.20 8.24 12.40
N ARG A 69 -4.76 8.76 13.55
CA ARG A 69 -5.32 8.51 14.89
C ARG A 69 -5.79 9.81 15.54
N ALA A 70 -4.88 10.59 16.12
CA ALA A 70 -5.21 11.90 16.70
C ALA A 70 -5.00 13.03 15.67
N GLU A 71 -4.11 12.83 14.71
CA GLU A 71 -3.89 13.67 13.55
C GLU A 71 -5.04 13.61 12.53
N ALA A 72 -6.05 12.76 12.76
CA ALA A 72 -7.25 12.62 11.94
C ALA A 72 -8.02 13.95 11.82
N THR A 73 -8.13 14.73 12.90
CA THR A 73 -8.88 16.01 12.89
C THR A 73 -8.29 17.02 11.91
N LEU A 74 -6.96 17.01 11.69
CA LEU A 74 -6.28 17.91 10.75
C LEU A 74 -6.51 17.56 9.27
N LEU A 75 -7.07 16.38 9.00
CA LEU A 75 -7.54 15.97 7.67
C LEU A 75 -9.04 16.23 7.52
N GLU A 76 -9.81 16.06 8.59
CA GLU A 76 -11.23 16.44 8.69
C GLU A 76 -11.40 17.96 8.51
N GLU A 77 -10.50 18.77 9.08
CA GLU A 77 -10.36 20.23 8.85
C GLU A 77 -10.08 20.60 7.38
N GLN A 78 -9.53 19.69 6.58
CA GLN A 78 -9.32 19.84 5.12
C GLN A 78 -10.47 19.23 4.30
N GLY A 79 -11.55 18.76 4.93
CA GLY A 79 -12.69 18.15 4.25
C GLY A 79 -12.49 16.70 3.79
N LEU A 80 -11.46 16.01 4.28
CA LEU A 80 -11.21 14.60 3.99
C LEU A 80 -11.53 13.73 5.22
N ASP A 81 -12.52 12.85 5.12
CA ASP A 81 -12.76 11.79 6.13
C ASP A 81 -11.62 10.75 6.12
N PRO A 82 -10.82 10.63 7.21
CA PRO A 82 -9.73 9.66 7.30
C PRO A 82 -10.20 8.20 7.37
N ARG A 83 -11.50 7.94 7.57
CA ARG A 83 -12.07 6.60 7.62
C ARG A 83 -12.37 6.07 6.22
N SER A 84 -12.83 6.92 5.30
CA SER A 84 -13.13 6.61 3.88
C SER A 84 -11.89 6.21 3.07
N ALA A 85 -10.75 6.84 3.36
CA ALA A 85 -9.50 6.69 2.63
C ALA A 85 -8.56 5.63 3.22
N SER A 86 -7.51 5.31 2.47
CA SER A 86 -6.28 4.72 2.97
C SER A 86 -5.08 5.47 2.41
N PHE A 87 -4.06 5.63 3.24
CA PHE A 87 -2.85 6.38 2.94
C PHE A 87 -1.67 5.42 2.85
N LEU A 88 -1.09 5.32 1.65
CA LEU A 88 0.01 4.44 1.34
C LEU A 88 1.22 5.27 0.93
N PHE A 89 2.23 5.34 1.79
CA PHE A 89 3.51 5.92 1.40
C PHE A 89 4.31 4.85 0.65
N VAL A 90 4.78 5.17 -0.56
CA VAL A 90 5.59 4.27 -1.40
C VAL A 90 6.95 4.91 -1.64
N ASP A 91 8.00 4.14 -1.42
CA ASP A 91 9.40 4.46 -1.64
C ASP A 91 9.92 3.53 -2.74
N LEU A 92 10.29 4.10 -3.90
CA LEU A 92 10.65 3.38 -5.11
C LEU A 92 11.78 4.09 -5.87
N ALA A 93 12.45 3.36 -6.76
CA ALA A 93 13.43 3.98 -7.66
C ALA A 93 12.74 4.95 -8.63
N SER A 94 13.39 6.09 -8.86
CA SER A 94 12.86 7.17 -9.72
C SER A 94 12.68 6.71 -11.19
N SER A 95 13.40 5.66 -11.61
CA SER A 95 13.23 4.97 -12.90
C SER A 95 11.93 4.17 -13.01
N ASP A 96 11.49 3.53 -11.91
CA ASP A 96 10.31 2.67 -11.87
C ASP A 96 9.01 3.45 -11.66
N LEU A 97 9.11 4.73 -11.25
CA LEU A 97 7.98 5.61 -10.95
C LEU A 97 6.95 5.71 -12.09
N GLY A 98 7.41 5.73 -13.34
CA GLY A 98 6.54 5.72 -14.51
C GLY A 98 5.72 4.43 -14.60
N ALA A 99 6.39 3.27 -14.62
CA ALA A 99 5.73 1.97 -14.74
C ALA A 99 4.80 1.67 -13.55
N TRP A 100 5.17 2.10 -12.34
CA TRP A 100 4.38 1.90 -11.12
C TRP A 100 3.04 2.66 -11.12
N LEU A 101 2.96 3.81 -11.78
CA LEU A 101 1.81 4.72 -11.73
C LEU A 101 1.05 4.85 -13.06
N GLN A 102 1.65 4.45 -14.19
CA GLN A 102 1.05 4.60 -15.52
C GLN A 102 -0.35 3.98 -15.62
N HIS A 103 -0.58 2.79 -15.05
CA HIS A 103 -1.89 2.14 -15.08
C HIS A 103 -2.96 2.99 -14.39
N LEU A 104 -2.64 3.51 -13.20
CA LEU A 104 -3.55 4.24 -12.34
C LEU A 104 -3.95 5.59 -12.97
N VAL A 105 -2.96 6.31 -13.52
CA VAL A 105 -3.21 7.60 -14.18
C VAL A 105 -3.94 7.41 -15.52
N THR A 106 -3.57 6.41 -16.34
CA THR A 106 -4.12 6.28 -17.71
C THR A 106 -5.39 5.46 -17.84
N ARG A 107 -5.72 4.57 -16.89
CA ARG A 107 -6.93 3.73 -16.93
C ARG A 107 -7.93 4.01 -15.83
N GLU A 108 -7.45 4.33 -14.63
CA GLU A 108 -8.30 4.63 -13.47
C GLU A 108 -8.49 6.14 -13.24
N GLY A 109 -7.85 6.99 -14.05
CA GLY A 109 -8.00 8.45 -13.97
C GLY A 109 -7.43 9.08 -12.70
N TRP A 110 -6.43 8.45 -12.07
CA TRP A 110 -5.81 8.98 -10.85
C TRP A 110 -5.18 10.35 -11.08
N MET A 111 -5.53 11.31 -10.22
CA MET A 111 -5.05 12.68 -10.30
C MET A 111 -3.73 12.85 -9.53
N ARG A 112 -2.77 13.53 -10.17
CA ARG A 112 -1.48 13.91 -9.59
C ARG A 112 -1.56 15.32 -8.99
N SER A 113 -1.21 15.48 -7.72
CA SER A 113 -0.96 16.76 -7.06
C SER A 113 0.35 16.72 -6.26
N THR A 114 0.62 17.78 -5.50
CA THR A 114 1.67 17.82 -4.47
C THR A 114 1.00 17.76 -3.10
N VAL A 115 1.67 17.19 -2.10
CA VAL A 115 1.31 17.33 -0.67
C VAL A 115 2.54 17.71 0.15
N GLU A 116 2.37 18.56 1.16
CA GLU A 116 3.41 18.86 2.16
C GLU A 116 3.21 18.00 3.41
N VAL A 117 4.21 17.22 3.79
CA VAL A 117 4.18 16.38 5.00
C VAL A 117 4.81 17.13 6.16
N HIS A 118 3.98 17.65 7.06
CA HIS A 118 4.36 18.43 8.24
C HIS A 118 4.39 17.56 9.51
N PRO A 119 5.22 17.90 10.51
CA PRO A 119 5.14 17.29 11.84
C PRO A 119 3.84 17.70 12.55
N VAL A 120 3.21 16.78 13.27
CA VAL A 120 1.96 17.07 14.03
C VAL A 120 2.18 18.23 15.01
N PRO A 121 1.29 19.25 15.01
CA PRO A 121 1.30 20.35 15.98
C PRO A 121 1.25 19.86 17.44
N PHE A 122 2.09 20.46 18.29
CA PHE A 122 2.19 20.11 19.71
C PHE A 122 0.91 20.41 20.52
N SER A 123 -0.02 21.20 19.95
CA SER A 123 -1.36 21.45 20.49
C SER A 123 -2.24 20.19 20.56
N LEU A 124 -1.97 19.16 19.75
CA LEU A 124 -2.67 17.87 19.83
C LEU A 124 -2.15 16.95 20.94
N GLY A 125 -1.05 17.30 21.61
CA GLY A 125 -0.56 16.59 22.79
C GLY A 125 -0.19 15.13 22.58
N LEU A 126 0.18 14.72 21.35
CA LEU A 126 0.45 13.31 21.04
C LEU A 126 1.65 12.78 21.86
N PRO A 127 1.50 11.63 22.57
CA PRO A 127 2.64 10.99 23.21
C PRO A 127 3.66 10.55 22.15
N ASN A 128 4.95 10.74 22.47
CA ASN A 128 6.10 10.35 21.65
C ASN A 128 6.24 11.01 20.26
N GLN A 129 5.52 12.11 19.95
CA GLN A 129 5.73 12.83 18.69
C GLN A 129 7.16 13.41 18.57
N ARG A 130 7.74 13.37 17.36
CA ARG A 130 9.09 13.89 17.06
C ARG A 130 9.03 14.94 15.96
N ARG A 131 9.71 16.08 16.15
CA ARG A 131 9.89 17.07 15.07
C ARG A 131 10.78 16.51 13.96
N PHE A 132 10.38 16.77 12.73
CA PHE A 132 11.16 16.57 11.50
C PHE A 132 10.90 17.75 10.55
N GLU A 133 11.68 17.84 9.48
CA GLU A 133 11.57 18.88 8.45
C GLU A 133 10.42 18.57 7.49
N THR A 134 9.71 19.58 6.97
CA THR A 134 8.55 19.36 6.09
C THR A 134 8.97 18.70 4.77
N GLU A 135 8.56 17.45 4.54
CA GLU A 135 8.84 16.70 3.29
C GLU A 135 7.78 17.04 2.23
N ARG A 136 8.16 17.66 1.10
CA ARG A 136 7.26 17.87 -0.05
C ARG A 136 7.22 16.62 -0.93
N LEU A 137 6.07 15.95 -1.04
CA LEU A 137 5.89 14.71 -1.80
C LEU A 137 4.95 14.90 -3.01
N LEU A 138 5.09 14.01 -3.99
CA LEU A 138 4.05 13.80 -5.01
C LEU A 138 2.89 13.03 -4.37
N LEU A 139 1.67 13.52 -4.58
CA LEU A 139 0.42 12.85 -4.20
C LEU A 139 -0.28 12.33 -5.45
N PHE A 140 -0.61 11.05 -5.44
CA PHE A 140 -1.49 10.42 -6.43
C PHE A 140 -2.78 10.02 -5.71
N ARG A 141 -3.92 10.53 -6.16
CA ARG A 141 -5.24 10.25 -5.56
C ARG A 141 -6.19 9.61 -6.56
N HIS A 142 -6.95 8.63 -6.09
CA HIS A 142 -8.13 8.11 -6.78
C HIS A 142 -9.16 9.24 -7.02
N PRO A 143 -9.90 9.26 -8.13
CA PRO A 143 -10.86 10.33 -8.45
C PRO A 143 -11.94 10.56 -7.37
N ASP A 144 -12.47 9.49 -6.76
CA ASP A 144 -13.48 9.55 -5.69
C ASP A 144 -13.06 10.34 -4.41
N LEU A 145 -11.77 10.64 -4.23
CA LEU A 145 -11.26 11.26 -2.99
C LEU A 145 -10.88 12.74 -3.18
N PRO A 146 -11.20 13.63 -2.22
CA PRO A 146 -10.82 15.04 -2.28
C PRO A 146 -9.29 15.22 -2.24
N SER A 147 -8.82 16.32 -2.80
CA SER A 147 -7.42 16.76 -2.71
C SER A 147 -7.10 17.31 -1.31
N ILE A 148 -5.91 17.02 -0.81
CA ILE A 148 -5.33 17.63 0.39
C ILE A 148 -4.02 18.32 0.03
N GLU A 149 -3.72 19.42 0.71
CA GLU A 149 -2.45 20.16 0.56
C GLU A 149 -1.44 19.76 1.63
N ARG A 150 -1.90 19.47 2.86
CA ARG A 150 -1.05 19.21 4.02
C ARG A 150 -1.37 17.86 4.64
N TYR A 151 -0.34 17.05 4.84
CA TYR A 151 -0.41 15.81 5.60
C TYR A 151 0.34 15.98 6.92
N HIS A 152 -0.21 15.49 8.03
CA HIS A 152 0.46 15.57 9.33
C HIS A 152 0.88 14.18 9.81
N LEU A 153 2.10 14.04 10.32
CA LEU A 153 2.61 12.79 10.91
C LEU A 153 3.29 13.02 12.28
N PRO A 154 3.25 12.03 13.19
CA PRO A 154 4.01 12.07 14.45
C PRO A 154 5.51 11.82 14.27
N PHE A 155 5.93 11.28 13.13
CA PHE A 155 7.32 10.97 12.75
C PHE A 155 7.52 11.22 11.25
N SER A 156 8.77 11.40 10.79
CA SER A 156 9.07 11.51 9.35
C SER A 156 8.67 10.23 8.60
N VAL A 157 8.46 10.32 7.28
CA VAL A 157 7.88 9.21 6.51
C VAL A 157 8.78 7.96 6.54
N ALA A 158 10.09 8.16 6.56
CA ALA A 158 11.07 7.08 6.72
C ALA A 158 10.98 6.37 8.09
N ALA A 159 10.49 7.04 9.14
CA ALA A 159 10.42 6.52 10.50
C ALA A 159 9.02 5.97 10.89
N LEU A 160 8.07 5.92 9.95
CA LEU A 160 6.76 5.32 10.19
C LEU A 160 6.88 3.80 10.36
N ALA A 161 6.57 3.33 11.57
CA ALA A 161 6.48 1.90 11.86
C ALA A 161 5.11 1.34 11.46
N GLY A 162 5.09 0.13 10.92
CA GLY A 162 3.86 -0.60 10.62
C GLY A 162 4.07 -1.80 9.72
N LYS A 163 2.99 -2.26 9.08
CA LYS A 163 3.06 -3.30 8.06
C LYS A 163 3.65 -2.71 6.78
N CYS A 164 4.91 -3.03 6.54
CA CYS A 164 5.61 -2.69 5.30
C CYS A 164 5.36 -3.79 4.26
N TYR A 165 5.06 -3.40 3.02
CA TYR A 165 4.85 -4.28 1.89
C TYR A 165 5.98 -4.02 0.90
N VAL A 166 6.87 -5.00 0.76
CA VAL A 166 8.05 -4.95 -0.09
C VAL A 166 7.80 -5.77 -1.34
N SER A 167 7.76 -5.12 -2.51
CA SER A 167 7.70 -5.82 -3.78
C SER A 167 9.08 -6.05 -4.37
N LEU A 168 9.36 -7.27 -4.80
CA LEU A 168 10.62 -7.70 -5.41
C LEU A 168 10.46 -7.94 -6.92
N PRO A 169 11.46 -7.56 -7.75
CA PRO A 169 11.35 -7.61 -9.20
C PRO A 169 11.34 -9.06 -9.73
N ALA A 170 10.43 -9.32 -10.67
CA ALA A 170 10.06 -10.66 -11.15
C ALA A 170 11.25 -11.55 -11.56
N ARG A 171 12.16 -11.00 -12.36
CA ARG A 171 13.26 -11.73 -13.01
C ARG A 171 14.26 -12.27 -11.98
N GLN A 172 14.54 -11.48 -10.95
CA GLN A 172 15.50 -11.83 -9.90
C GLN A 172 14.83 -12.52 -8.71
N ALA A 173 13.52 -12.33 -8.48
CA ALA A 173 12.76 -13.16 -7.55
C ALA A 173 12.80 -14.65 -7.94
N ALA A 174 12.74 -14.95 -9.25
CA ALA A 174 12.89 -16.31 -9.78
C ALA A 174 14.32 -16.87 -9.58
N GLU A 175 15.35 -16.04 -9.68
CA GLU A 175 16.75 -16.44 -9.43
C GLU A 175 17.05 -16.62 -7.94
N HIS A 176 16.53 -15.74 -7.08
CA HIS A 176 16.65 -15.88 -5.64
C HIS A 176 15.84 -17.08 -5.10
N ALA A 177 14.70 -17.41 -5.72
CA ALA A 177 13.97 -18.66 -5.43
C ALA A 177 14.77 -19.91 -5.87
N ARG A 178 15.49 -19.86 -7.00
CA ARG A 178 16.44 -20.94 -7.38
C ARG A 178 17.58 -21.07 -6.38
N GLN A 179 18.19 -19.96 -5.97
CA GLN A 179 19.26 -19.94 -4.96
C GLN A 179 18.77 -20.49 -3.60
N GLN A 180 17.54 -20.16 -3.19
CA GLN A 180 16.93 -20.75 -1.98
C GLN A 180 16.68 -22.26 -2.15
N ALA A 181 16.19 -22.73 -3.30
CA ALA A 181 16.02 -24.15 -3.56
C ALA A 181 17.36 -24.93 -3.60
N GLU A 182 18.40 -24.30 -4.13
CA GLU A 182 19.78 -24.82 -4.17
C GLU A 182 20.38 -24.91 -2.75
N VAL A 183 20.23 -23.85 -1.94
CA VAL A 183 20.68 -23.79 -0.54
C VAL A 183 19.91 -24.75 0.38
N LEU A 184 18.62 -24.99 0.13
CA LEU A 184 17.83 -25.99 0.89
C LEU A 184 18.05 -27.44 0.40
N GLY A 185 18.69 -27.66 -0.75
CA GLY A 185 19.08 -29.00 -1.23
C GLY A 185 17.94 -29.94 -1.67
N VAL A 186 16.67 -29.49 -1.67
CA VAL A 186 15.50 -30.30 -2.02
C VAL A 186 15.26 -30.28 -3.54
N GLY A 187 16.14 -30.95 -4.30
CA GLY A 187 16.17 -30.84 -5.77
C GLY A 187 16.38 -32.14 -6.57
N ARG A 188 16.68 -33.28 -5.93
CA ARG A 188 16.76 -34.59 -6.60
C ARG A 188 15.59 -35.50 -6.23
N LEU A 189 14.37 -35.04 -6.50
CA LEU A 189 13.24 -35.95 -6.66
C LEU A 189 13.28 -36.48 -8.10
N GLU A 190 13.78 -37.70 -8.26
CA GLU A 190 13.72 -38.42 -9.52
C GLU A 190 12.25 -38.54 -9.95
N ARG A 191 11.97 -38.12 -11.18
CA ARG A 191 10.62 -38.16 -11.74
C ARG A 191 10.24 -39.62 -11.98
N GLN A 192 9.59 -40.25 -10.99
CA GLN A 192 8.99 -41.57 -11.17
C GLN A 192 8.06 -41.54 -12.39
N VAL A 193 8.48 -42.24 -13.43
CA VAL A 193 7.62 -42.54 -14.59
C VAL A 193 6.61 -43.58 -14.10
N PRO A 194 5.30 -43.38 -14.30
CA PRO A 194 4.32 -44.40 -13.96
C PRO A 194 4.59 -45.68 -14.77
N GLU A 195 4.85 -46.79 -14.09
CA GLU A 195 5.03 -48.09 -14.76
C GLU A 195 3.74 -48.54 -15.43
N ALA A 196 3.71 -48.48 -16.77
CA ALA A 196 2.70 -49.16 -17.55
C ALA A 196 3.05 -50.65 -17.63
N SER A 197 2.24 -51.50 -17.01
CA SER A 197 2.48 -52.95 -16.94
C SER A 197 2.38 -53.62 -18.32
N THR A 198 3.45 -54.30 -18.74
CA THR A 198 3.43 -55.39 -19.72
C THR A 198 4.43 -56.48 -19.32
N GLU A 199 3.93 -57.69 -19.11
CA GLU A 199 4.70 -58.91 -18.76
C GLU A 199 5.36 -59.58 -20.02
N PRO A 200 6.18 -60.64 -19.88
CA PRO A 200 7.48 -60.67 -20.58
C PRO A 200 7.61 -61.67 -21.74
N THR A 201 8.67 -61.51 -22.54
CA THR A 201 9.27 -62.59 -23.34
C THR A 201 10.81 -62.54 -23.28
N VAL A 202 11.46 -63.70 -23.21
CA VAL A 202 12.92 -63.92 -23.12
C VAL A 202 13.30 -65.14 -24.00
N PRO A 203 14.59 -65.47 -24.24
CA PRO A 203 15.76 -64.64 -24.52
C PRO A 203 16.60 -65.17 -25.72
N SER A 204 17.65 -64.43 -26.14
CA SER A 204 18.90 -64.94 -26.74
C SER A 204 19.87 -63.76 -26.95
N VAL A 205 21.20 -63.83 -26.88
CA VAL A 205 22.23 -64.75 -26.38
C VAL A 205 23.55 -63.94 -26.58
N VAL A 206 24.48 -64.02 -25.62
CA VAL A 206 25.83 -63.39 -25.60
C VAL A 206 26.91 -64.39 -26.11
N PRO A 207 28.24 -64.13 -26.15
CA PRO A 207 29.06 -62.95 -25.74
C PRO A 207 29.73 -62.29 -26.98
N GLU A 208 30.90 -61.62 -27.04
CA GLU A 208 32.10 -61.44 -26.19
C GLU A 208 32.57 -59.96 -26.14
N ALA A 209 33.84 -59.70 -25.81
CA ALA A 209 34.42 -58.40 -25.43
C ALA A 209 35.66 -58.04 -26.27
N ASP A 210 36.17 -56.80 -26.13
CA ASP A 210 37.56 -56.59 -25.68
C ASP A 210 37.73 -55.21 -24.99
N VAL A 211 38.86 -54.98 -24.33
CA VAL A 211 39.19 -53.80 -23.52
C VAL A 211 40.21 -52.88 -24.20
N SER A 212 40.18 -51.56 -23.89
CA SER A 212 41.33 -50.81 -23.36
C SER A 212 41.15 -49.28 -23.37
N ALA A 213 41.68 -48.66 -22.31
CA ALA A 213 42.09 -47.25 -22.18
C ALA A 213 43.10 -47.18 -20.99
N PRO A 214 43.85 -46.09 -20.75
CA PRO A 214 44.12 -44.90 -21.57
C PRO A 214 45.64 -44.71 -21.83
N ASP A 215 46.09 -43.59 -22.42
CA ASP A 215 47.04 -42.63 -21.79
C ASP A 215 47.33 -41.41 -22.73
N PRO A 216 48.03 -40.33 -22.28
CA PRO A 216 47.85 -38.98 -22.82
C PRO A 216 49.18 -38.27 -23.26
N ALA A 217 49.21 -36.93 -23.16
CA ALA A 217 50.29 -35.99 -23.50
C ALA A 217 50.48 -35.78 -25.03
N GLU A 218 51.06 -34.68 -25.52
CA GLU A 218 51.78 -33.57 -24.88
C GLU A 218 51.34 -32.21 -25.46
N ASN A 219 51.52 -31.08 -24.74
CA ASN A 219 52.32 -29.95 -25.23
C ASN A 219 52.68 -28.95 -24.10
N GLU A 220 53.73 -28.15 -24.31
CA GLU A 220 54.33 -27.26 -23.32
C GLU A 220 54.01 -25.75 -23.49
N ALA A 221 54.26 -25.05 -22.37
CA ALA A 221 54.59 -23.65 -22.15
C ALA A 221 54.66 -22.59 -23.30
N VAL A 222 53.97 -21.46 -23.06
CA VAL A 222 54.37 -20.02 -23.06
C VAL A 222 55.82 -19.60 -23.41
N PRO A 223 56.17 -18.29 -23.62
CA PRO A 223 55.38 -17.01 -23.67
C PRO A 223 55.79 -16.04 -24.83
N VAL A 224 55.41 -14.74 -24.70
CA VAL A 224 56.16 -13.48 -25.03
C VAL A 224 55.51 -12.51 -26.04
N THR A 225 55.40 -11.25 -25.62
CA THR A 225 55.15 -10.03 -26.42
C THR A 225 56.43 -9.18 -26.56
N PRO A 226 56.53 -8.31 -27.58
CA PRO A 226 57.37 -7.11 -27.49
C PRO A 226 56.63 -5.80 -27.84
N ASP A 227 57.25 -4.68 -27.46
CA ASP A 227 56.74 -3.29 -27.50
C ASP A 227 57.81 -2.36 -28.13
N VAL A 228 57.42 -1.38 -28.96
CA VAL A 228 58.28 -0.27 -29.43
C VAL A 228 57.45 0.94 -29.96
N PRO A 229 57.96 2.21 -29.96
CA PRO A 229 57.12 3.41 -29.80
C PRO A 229 57.36 4.59 -30.80
N ALA A 230 56.65 5.72 -30.55
CA ALA A 230 56.84 7.10 -31.10
C ALA A 230 56.48 7.32 -32.60
N ASP A 231 56.15 8.52 -33.10
CA ASP A 231 56.12 9.91 -32.58
C ASP A 231 54.92 10.70 -33.21
N PRO A 232 54.58 11.96 -32.82
CA PRO A 232 53.29 12.59 -33.12
C PRO A 232 53.17 13.37 -34.45
N VAL A 233 51.92 13.63 -34.86
CA VAL A 233 51.52 14.48 -36.00
C VAL A 233 50.57 15.58 -35.50
N PRO A 234 50.68 16.86 -35.95
CA PRO A 234 50.05 17.99 -35.27
C PRO A 234 48.56 18.18 -35.55
N LEU A 235 47.88 18.84 -34.60
CA LEU A 235 46.46 19.22 -34.64
C LEU A 235 46.18 20.35 -35.65
N PRO A 236 45.07 20.29 -36.41
CA PRO A 236 44.39 21.48 -36.91
C PRO A 236 43.59 22.14 -35.76
N ASP A 237 43.67 23.47 -35.65
CA ASP A 237 42.92 24.23 -34.65
C ASP A 237 41.44 24.32 -35.04
N VAL A 238 40.57 23.72 -34.24
CA VAL A 238 39.11 23.82 -34.33
C VAL A 238 38.64 24.28 -32.95
N GLY A 239 37.91 25.41 -32.94
CA GLY A 239 37.67 26.19 -31.73
C GLY A 239 37.06 25.39 -30.58
N ARG A 240 37.36 25.85 -29.35
CA ARG A 240 36.85 25.32 -28.07
C ARG A 240 35.39 24.82 -28.22
N PRO A 241 35.10 23.53 -27.98
CA PRO A 241 33.75 23.17 -27.58
C PRO A 241 33.51 23.85 -26.24
N ASP A 242 32.47 24.69 -26.16
CA ASP A 242 32.02 25.19 -24.88
C ASP A 242 31.56 24.03 -24.00
N ARG A 243 31.60 24.27 -22.69
CA ARG A 243 31.24 23.30 -21.66
C ARG A 243 29.89 22.65 -21.99
N PRO A 244 29.72 21.32 -21.90
CA PRO A 244 28.44 20.68 -22.15
C PRO A 244 27.43 21.10 -21.07
N GLU A 245 26.60 22.10 -21.40
CA GLU A 245 25.37 22.43 -20.69
C GLU A 245 24.46 21.20 -20.69
N THR A 246 23.70 21.03 -19.62
CA THR A 246 23.43 19.68 -19.12
C THR A 246 22.30 18.99 -19.89
N LEU A 247 22.34 17.66 -19.89
CA LEU A 247 21.20 16.85 -20.29
C LEU A 247 19.97 17.11 -19.41
N LEU A 248 20.14 17.63 -18.19
CA LEU A 248 19.02 18.06 -17.34
C LEU A 248 18.34 19.30 -17.93
N GLU A 249 19.07 20.33 -18.33
CA GLU A 249 18.48 21.57 -18.86
C GLU A 249 17.68 21.33 -20.16
N ASN A 250 18.15 20.42 -21.02
CA ASN A 250 17.40 20.00 -22.22
C ASN A 250 16.21 19.07 -21.93
N VAL A 251 16.16 18.44 -20.75
CA VAL A 251 14.98 17.70 -20.27
C VAL A 251 13.99 18.65 -19.61
N SER A 252 14.43 19.54 -18.72
CA SER A 252 13.60 20.56 -18.08
C SER A 252 12.89 21.41 -19.13
N ARG A 253 13.61 21.99 -20.10
CA ARG A 253 12.99 22.83 -21.13
C ARG A 253 11.92 22.09 -21.94
N ARG A 254 12.08 20.79 -22.19
CA ARG A 254 11.06 19.95 -22.85
C ARG A 254 9.86 19.62 -21.95
N VAL A 255 10.04 19.61 -20.64
CA VAL A 255 8.95 19.47 -19.66
C VAL A 255 8.19 20.79 -19.54
N ASP A 256 8.89 21.93 -19.55
CA ASP A 256 8.28 23.27 -19.51
C ASP A 256 7.54 23.58 -20.83
N GLU A 257 8.16 23.35 -21.99
CA GLU A 257 7.54 23.46 -23.34
C GLU A 257 6.25 22.61 -23.44
N ALA A 258 6.24 21.40 -22.86
CA ALA A 258 5.07 20.52 -22.83
C ALA A 258 4.03 20.90 -21.75
N MET A 259 4.40 21.74 -20.78
CA MET A 259 3.50 22.21 -19.72
C MET A 259 2.74 23.47 -20.14
N GLU A 260 3.36 24.37 -20.90
CA GLU A 260 2.68 25.55 -21.46
C GLU A 260 1.61 25.17 -22.49
N ASP A 261 1.89 24.19 -23.37
CA ASP A 261 0.96 23.71 -24.41
C ASP A 261 -0.31 23.08 -23.81
N MET A 262 -0.21 22.45 -22.62
CA MET A 262 -1.38 21.95 -21.88
C MET A 262 -2.19 23.09 -21.21
N VAL A 263 -1.53 24.10 -20.65
CA VAL A 263 -2.21 25.25 -20.01
C VAL A 263 -2.93 26.13 -21.04
N ALA A 264 -2.39 26.26 -22.25
CA ALA A 264 -3.04 26.96 -23.35
C ALA A 264 -4.41 26.37 -23.72
N ALA A 265 -4.58 25.04 -23.59
CA ALA A 265 -5.81 24.34 -23.94
C ALA A 265 -6.96 24.54 -22.92
N GLU A 266 -6.67 24.86 -21.65
CA GLU A 266 -7.70 25.10 -20.62
C GLU A 266 -8.25 26.54 -20.62
N ALA A 267 -7.57 27.47 -21.29
CA ALA A 267 -7.89 28.90 -21.25
C ALA A 267 -9.16 29.31 -22.05
N GLU A 268 -9.67 28.46 -22.95
CA GLU A 268 -10.72 28.86 -23.91
C GLU A 268 -12.16 28.69 -23.39
N VAL A 269 -12.37 28.04 -22.23
CA VAL A 269 -13.70 27.50 -21.84
C VAL A 269 -14.44 28.34 -20.77
N VAL A 270 -13.81 29.32 -20.12
CA VAL A 270 -14.42 30.09 -19.01
C VAL A 270 -15.06 31.40 -19.48
N ALA A 271 -16.34 31.34 -19.85
CA ALA A 271 -17.19 32.51 -20.11
C ALA A 271 -18.38 32.58 -19.14
N LEU A 272 -18.23 33.37 -18.07
CA LEU A 272 -19.30 33.66 -17.09
C LEU A 272 -20.07 34.95 -17.49
N PRO A 273 -21.41 34.97 -17.36
CA PRO A 273 -22.19 36.19 -17.16
C PRO A 273 -22.46 36.44 -15.66
N THR A 274 -22.58 37.72 -15.29
CA THR A 274 -22.80 38.19 -13.90
C THR A 274 -23.99 39.15 -13.89
N ASP A 275 -24.94 38.97 -12.96
CA ASP A 275 -26.00 39.93 -12.56
C ASP A 275 -26.83 39.32 -11.40
N GLU A 276 -27.49 40.06 -10.49
CA GLU A 276 -27.22 41.41 -9.95
C GLU A 276 -27.77 41.47 -8.49
N LEU A 277 -27.83 42.63 -7.86
CA LEU A 277 -28.15 42.82 -6.43
C LEU A 277 -29.67 42.95 -6.16
N ALA A 278 -30.15 42.38 -5.05
CA ALA A 278 -31.35 42.86 -4.34
C ALA A 278 -31.32 42.48 -2.85
N ALA A 279 -31.72 43.40 -1.96
CA ALA A 279 -31.81 43.16 -0.51
C ALA A 279 -33.02 43.89 0.10
N THR A 280 -33.76 43.24 1.02
CA THR A 280 -34.78 43.88 1.88
C THR A 280 -35.20 43.02 3.08
N ALA A 281 -35.48 43.64 4.23
CA ALA A 281 -36.15 43.09 5.44
C ALA A 281 -36.53 44.22 6.43
N PRO A 282 -37.34 44.02 7.50
CA PRO A 282 -38.32 42.96 7.78
C PRO A 282 -39.80 43.49 7.69
N PRO A 283 -40.56 44.01 8.71
CA PRO A 283 -40.39 44.11 10.17
C PRO A 283 -41.30 43.17 11.06
N PRO A 284 -42.47 43.49 11.69
CA PRO A 284 -42.71 42.99 13.07
C PRO A 284 -44.07 42.32 13.42
N LEU A 285 -44.13 41.92 14.71
CA LEU A 285 -45.10 41.10 15.47
C LEU A 285 -46.50 41.73 15.76
N PRO A 286 -47.41 41.00 16.43
CA PRO A 286 -47.56 41.23 17.89
C PRO A 286 -47.76 39.96 18.77
N ASP A 287 -47.65 40.14 20.10
CA ASP A 287 -47.78 39.15 21.19
C ASP A 287 -49.21 38.64 21.50
N ALA A 288 -49.33 37.54 22.27
CA ALA A 288 -50.16 37.48 23.50
C ALA A 288 -50.08 36.14 24.32
N SER A 289 -49.32 36.16 25.43
CA SER A 289 -49.66 35.62 26.79
C SER A 289 -50.02 34.12 27.06
N PRO A 290 -49.99 33.65 28.33
CA PRO A 290 -49.80 32.22 28.67
C PRO A 290 -50.86 31.55 29.57
N GLU A 291 -50.76 30.22 29.67
CA GLU A 291 -51.13 29.31 30.80
C GLU A 291 -52.61 29.22 31.26
N PRO A 292 -53.05 28.07 31.82
CA PRO A 292 -52.69 27.66 33.20
C PRO A 292 -52.40 26.17 33.43
N ALA A 293 -51.79 25.88 34.58
CA ALA A 293 -51.46 24.54 35.07
C ALA A 293 -52.66 23.64 35.43
N LEU A 294 -52.40 22.33 35.47
CA LEU A 294 -53.16 21.35 36.26
C LEU A 294 -52.20 20.64 37.23
N ILE A 295 -52.62 20.50 38.48
CA ILE A 295 -51.91 19.81 39.56
C ILE A 295 -52.87 18.80 40.15
N GLU A 296 -52.55 17.50 40.13
CA GLU A 296 -53.28 16.51 40.94
C GLU A 296 -52.42 15.29 41.32
N THR A 297 -51.80 15.39 42.50
CA THR A 297 -51.43 14.34 43.48
C THR A 297 -50.71 13.02 43.09
N PRO A 298 -49.87 12.46 44.00
CA PRO A 298 -48.93 11.39 43.65
C PRO A 298 -49.50 9.96 43.73
N ALA A 299 -49.00 9.09 42.86
CA ALA A 299 -49.09 7.63 42.98
C ALA A 299 -48.04 7.10 44.00
N PRO A 300 -48.26 5.91 44.63
CA PRO A 300 -47.32 5.35 45.60
C PRO A 300 -45.98 4.92 44.95
N PRO A 301 -44.88 4.84 45.73
CA PRO A 301 -43.57 4.50 45.20
C PRO A 301 -43.53 3.05 44.70
N VAL A 302 -43.33 2.90 43.39
CA VAL A 302 -42.82 1.66 42.80
C VAL A 302 -41.39 1.47 43.34
N PRO A 303 -41.00 0.26 43.83
CA PRO A 303 -39.64 0.05 44.31
C PRO A 303 -38.63 0.29 43.18
N GLU A 304 -37.55 1.00 43.48
CA GLU A 304 -36.43 1.18 42.56
C GLU A 304 -35.80 -0.18 42.24
N VAL A 305 -36.17 -0.73 41.08
CA VAL A 305 -35.37 -1.74 40.42
C VAL A 305 -34.02 -1.08 40.15
N PRO A 306 -32.88 -1.66 40.61
CA PRO A 306 -31.58 -1.07 40.34
C PRO A 306 -31.41 -0.93 38.83
N PRO A 307 -30.83 0.19 38.33
CA PRO A 307 -30.70 0.41 36.90
C PRO A 307 -29.95 -0.77 36.30
N GLN A 308 -30.65 -1.56 35.49
CA GLN A 308 -30.00 -2.55 34.63
C GLN A 308 -29.03 -1.76 33.74
N PRO A 309 -27.82 -2.27 33.47
CA PRO A 309 -26.93 -1.61 32.52
C PRO A 309 -27.70 -1.44 31.22
N GLU A 310 -27.80 -0.21 30.72
CA GLU A 310 -28.46 0.08 29.45
C GLU A 310 -27.66 -0.60 28.34
N MET A 311 -28.08 -1.82 27.99
CA MET A 311 -27.47 -2.62 26.94
C MET A 311 -27.39 -1.78 25.68
N SER A 312 -26.21 -1.78 25.04
CA SER A 312 -26.00 -1.00 23.82
C SER A 312 -27.07 -1.37 22.77
N PRO A 313 -27.60 -0.44 21.96
CA PRO A 313 -28.64 -0.79 20.99
C PRO A 313 -28.21 -1.90 20.02
N ILE A 314 -26.91 -2.00 19.71
CA ILE A 314 -26.35 -3.12 18.93
C ILE A 314 -26.23 -4.43 19.74
N GLU A 315 -26.10 -4.35 21.07
CA GLU A 315 -26.06 -5.51 21.97
C GLU A 315 -27.43 -6.20 22.06
N SER A 316 -28.51 -5.42 22.19
CA SER A 316 -29.87 -5.96 22.18
C SER A 316 -30.26 -6.51 20.81
N GLU A 317 -29.82 -5.88 19.72
CA GLU A 317 -29.96 -6.41 18.36
C GLU A 317 -29.16 -7.71 18.16
N PHE A 318 -27.91 -7.75 18.64
CA PHE A 318 -27.04 -8.94 18.58
C PHE A 318 -27.65 -10.13 19.32
N ARG A 319 -28.15 -9.92 20.55
CA ARG A 319 -28.84 -10.97 21.30
C ARG A 319 -30.17 -11.37 20.66
N SER A 320 -30.91 -10.43 20.05
CA SER A 320 -32.16 -10.75 19.34
C SER A 320 -31.96 -11.67 18.14
N VAL A 321 -30.91 -11.44 17.33
CA VAL A 321 -30.63 -12.28 16.15
C VAL A 321 -30.18 -13.69 16.54
N ILE A 322 -29.32 -13.82 17.57
CA ILE A 322 -28.93 -15.15 18.07
C ILE A 322 -30.13 -15.89 18.67
N GLN A 323 -31.02 -15.20 19.38
CA GLN A 323 -32.25 -15.81 19.90
C GLN A 323 -33.19 -16.26 18.75
N GLU A 324 -33.37 -15.45 17.70
CA GLU A 324 -34.13 -15.83 16.49
C GLU A 324 -33.57 -17.11 15.84
N LEU A 325 -32.24 -17.23 15.75
CA LEU A 325 -31.57 -18.41 15.19
C LEU A 325 -31.64 -19.64 16.11
N MET A 326 -31.57 -19.47 17.43
CA MET A 326 -31.76 -20.55 18.40
C MET A 326 -33.21 -21.07 18.41
N ASP A 327 -34.21 -20.19 18.38
CA ASP A 327 -35.63 -20.58 18.30
C ASP A 327 -35.99 -21.18 16.92
N ALA A 328 -35.26 -20.83 15.86
CA ALA A 328 -35.32 -21.48 14.55
C ALA A 328 -34.62 -22.87 14.51
N GLY A 329 -33.87 -23.24 15.56
CA GLY A 329 -33.16 -24.53 15.66
C GLY A 329 -31.89 -24.64 14.81
N VAL A 330 -31.26 -23.51 14.47
CA VAL A 330 -29.98 -23.47 13.74
C VAL A 330 -28.83 -23.88 14.68
N GLU A 331 -27.86 -24.67 14.21
CA GLU A 331 -26.69 -25.02 15.03
C GLU A 331 -25.70 -23.84 15.10
N PRO A 332 -24.97 -23.62 16.22
CA PRO A 332 -24.05 -22.48 16.37
C PRO A 332 -22.95 -22.38 15.28
N GLY A 333 -22.60 -23.46 14.59
CA GLY A 333 -21.71 -23.38 13.42
C GLY A 333 -22.34 -22.58 12.28
N ASP A 334 -23.56 -22.96 11.89
CA ASP A 334 -24.30 -22.37 10.77
C ASP A 334 -24.75 -20.93 11.05
N MET A 335 -24.88 -20.52 12.32
CA MET A 335 -25.21 -19.13 12.69
C MET A 335 -24.18 -18.11 12.20
N MET A 336 -22.92 -18.52 12.02
CA MET A 336 -21.86 -17.64 11.51
C MET A 336 -21.90 -17.45 9.99
N ASP A 337 -22.64 -18.30 9.27
CA ASP A 337 -22.83 -18.24 7.81
C ASP A 337 -24.12 -17.47 7.43
N ASP A 338 -24.90 -16.96 8.40
CA ASP A 338 -26.08 -16.13 8.12
C ASP A 338 -25.67 -14.75 7.54
N PRO A 339 -26.28 -14.26 6.45
CA PRO A 339 -25.93 -12.97 5.85
C PRO A 339 -26.05 -11.74 6.77
N ARG A 340 -26.82 -11.81 7.86
CA ARG A 340 -26.91 -10.76 8.88
C ARG A 340 -25.68 -10.72 9.78
N TRP A 341 -24.97 -11.84 9.93
CA TRP A 341 -23.85 -12.00 10.88
C TRP A 341 -22.68 -11.05 10.61
N GLU A 342 -22.31 -10.82 9.33
CA GLU A 342 -21.22 -9.90 8.99
C GLU A 342 -21.55 -8.43 9.35
N ASP A 343 -22.73 -7.92 8.99
CA ASP A 343 -23.16 -6.55 9.33
C ASP A 343 -23.26 -6.34 10.85
N LEU A 344 -23.90 -7.30 11.53
CA LEU A 344 -24.10 -7.32 12.97
C LEU A 344 -22.76 -7.32 13.73
N ASN A 345 -21.78 -8.11 13.26
CA ASN A 345 -20.42 -8.17 13.79
C ASN A 345 -19.61 -6.90 13.49
N GLU A 346 -19.68 -6.34 12.26
CA GLU A 346 -19.00 -5.07 11.95
C GLU A 346 -19.54 -3.92 12.82
N ARG A 347 -20.86 -3.86 13.03
CA ARG A 347 -21.51 -2.86 13.89
C ARG A 347 -21.21 -3.07 15.37
N ALA A 348 -21.12 -4.31 15.84
CA ALA A 348 -20.68 -4.63 17.19
C ALA A 348 -19.22 -4.18 17.43
N VAL A 349 -18.30 -4.52 16.51
CA VAL A 349 -16.91 -4.08 16.55
C VAL A 349 -16.80 -2.54 16.49
N ALA A 350 -17.63 -1.87 15.71
CA ALA A 350 -17.69 -0.41 15.65
C ALA A 350 -18.12 0.24 17.00
N ALA A 351 -18.90 -0.47 17.82
CA ALA A 351 -19.27 -0.07 19.18
C ALA A 351 -18.24 -0.48 20.26
N ASN A 352 -17.09 -1.06 19.88
CA ASN A 352 -16.13 -1.74 20.76
C ASN A 352 -16.73 -2.94 21.55
N LEU A 353 -17.83 -3.51 21.06
CA LEU A 353 -18.48 -4.66 21.66
C LEU A 353 -17.87 -5.97 21.15
N ASN A 354 -17.56 -6.90 22.05
CA ASN A 354 -16.98 -8.19 21.68
C ASN A 354 -18.08 -9.19 21.29
N ALA A 355 -18.47 -9.16 20.02
CA ALA A 355 -19.45 -10.08 19.41
C ALA A 355 -19.17 -11.56 19.75
N TRP A 356 -17.91 -11.99 19.69
CA TRP A 356 -17.53 -13.37 19.97
C TRP A 356 -17.76 -13.77 21.43
N ALA A 357 -17.51 -12.87 22.39
CA ALA A 357 -17.79 -13.12 23.79
C ALA A 357 -19.29 -13.25 24.07
N LEU A 358 -20.13 -12.42 23.45
CA LEU A 358 -21.60 -12.55 23.59
C LEU A 358 -22.15 -13.80 22.91
N PHE A 359 -21.57 -14.19 21.78
CA PHE A 359 -21.95 -15.41 21.07
C PHE A 359 -21.67 -16.66 21.92
N VAL A 360 -20.49 -16.72 22.55
CA VAL A 360 -20.12 -17.78 23.51
C VAL A 360 -21.00 -17.74 24.77
N GLU A 361 -21.33 -16.55 25.28
CA GLU A 361 -22.26 -16.37 26.41
C GLU A 361 -23.65 -16.96 26.11
N MET A 362 -24.19 -16.71 24.91
CA MET A 362 -25.54 -17.15 24.53
C MET A 362 -25.62 -18.60 24.08
N THR A 363 -24.70 -19.06 23.24
CA THR A 363 -24.71 -20.44 22.69
C THR A 363 -24.16 -21.48 23.66
N GLY A 364 -23.53 -21.04 24.76
CA GLY A 364 -22.96 -21.93 25.77
C GLY A 364 -21.69 -22.68 25.33
N GLN A 365 -21.10 -22.31 24.18
CA GLN A 365 -19.85 -22.92 23.67
C GLN A 365 -18.62 -22.51 24.49
N GLN A 366 -18.49 -23.07 25.69
CA GLN A 366 -17.19 -23.16 26.37
C GLN A 366 -16.29 -24.09 25.55
N GLY A 367 -15.12 -23.57 25.14
CA GLY A 367 -14.15 -24.27 24.27
C GLY A 367 -13.19 -25.21 24.98
#